data_AF-A0A928BM68-F1
#
_entry.id   AF-A0A928BM68-F1
#
_cell.length_a   1.000
_cell.length_b   1.000
_cell.length_c   1.000
_cell.angle_alpha   90.00
_cell.angle_beta   90.00
_cell.angle_gamma   90.00
#
_symmetry.space_group_name_H-M   'P 1'
#
loop_
_entity.id
_entity.type
_entity.pdbx_description
1 polymer ?
#
loop_
_entity_poly.entity_id
_entity_poly.type
_entity_poly.pdbx_seq_one_letter_code
_entity_poly.pdbx_strand_id
1 'polypeptide(L)'
;MTQRDFKHYIEKYANELAGIKAAAHRTHEQVNQTYDQVRPYSFHLDMVVDEVYKYGHEVCAGEQDVLPLFFGAYFHDSIEDARQSYNDVKALALTFMNDEQALMAAEIVYALTNEKGRTRAERAGEKYFLGIRETPYAPFVKLADRLANTTYSYTCCNALNARMKDVYRSEFPQFLAAITSPHGDLRYSLPQDMVEELKSVVQC
;
A
#
# COMPACT_ATOMS: atom_id res chain seq x y z
N MET A 1 7.47 -0.62 -16.74
CA MET A 1 7.64 -1.76 -17.69
C MET A 1 6.36 -1.95 -18.51
N THR A 2 6.30 -2.84 -19.52
CA THR A 2 5.01 -3.08 -20.20
C THR A 2 4.06 -3.88 -19.30
N GLN A 3 2.74 -3.72 -19.48
CA GLN A 3 1.76 -4.51 -18.74
C GLN A 3 1.91 -6.03 -19.02
N ARG A 4 2.36 -6.40 -20.22
CA ARG A 4 2.61 -7.80 -20.58
C ARG A 4 3.79 -8.38 -19.80
N ASP A 5 4.89 -7.65 -19.69
CA ASP A 5 6.07 -8.10 -18.94
C ASP A 5 5.73 -8.20 -17.45
N PHE A 6 5.00 -7.23 -16.90
CA PHE A 6 4.55 -7.26 -15.52
C PHE A 6 3.69 -8.49 -15.21
N LYS A 7 2.72 -8.81 -16.07
CA LYS A 7 1.91 -10.04 -15.96
C LYS A 7 2.76 -11.31 -16.04
N HIS A 8 3.74 -11.33 -16.94
CA HIS A 8 4.67 -12.46 -17.02
C HIS A 8 5.46 -12.66 -15.73
N TYR A 9 5.95 -11.58 -15.09
CA TYR A 9 6.67 -11.68 -13.82
C TYR A 9 5.75 -12.09 -12.66
N ILE A 10 4.49 -11.63 -12.64
CA ILE A 10 3.48 -12.11 -11.69
C ILE A 10 3.30 -13.63 -11.82
N GLU A 11 3.17 -14.15 -13.04
CA GLU A 11 3.04 -15.58 -13.29
C GLU A 11 4.30 -16.35 -12.88
N LYS A 12 5.47 -15.79 -13.20
CA LYS A 12 6.78 -16.34 -12.81
C LYS A 12 6.91 -16.49 -11.29
N TYR A 13 6.44 -15.49 -10.54
CA TYR A 13 6.55 -15.42 -9.07
C TYR A 13 5.27 -15.86 -8.34
N ALA A 14 4.37 -16.60 -9.00
CA ALA A 14 3.06 -16.91 -8.43
C ALA A 14 3.12 -17.65 -7.08
N ASN A 15 4.13 -18.51 -6.88
CA ASN A 15 4.31 -19.24 -5.62
C ASN A 15 4.77 -18.32 -4.49
N GLU A 16 5.74 -17.46 -4.76
CA GLU A 16 6.25 -16.46 -3.82
C GLU A 16 5.14 -15.48 -3.45
N LEU A 17 4.38 -14.97 -4.43
CA LEU A 17 3.25 -14.07 -4.21
C LEU A 17 2.15 -14.74 -3.38
N ALA A 18 1.84 -16.01 -3.61
CA ALA A 18 0.91 -16.77 -2.78
C ALA A 18 1.43 -16.93 -1.34
N GLY A 19 2.73 -17.16 -1.18
CA GLY A 19 3.40 -17.23 0.12
C GLY A 19 3.34 -15.90 0.89
N ILE A 20 3.64 -14.79 0.22
CA ILE A 20 3.56 -13.42 0.76
C ILE A 20 2.13 -13.12 1.22
N LYS A 21 1.14 -13.36 0.35
CA LYS A 21 -0.28 -13.18 0.66
C LYS A 21 -0.66 -13.93 1.94
N ALA A 22 -0.36 -15.23 1.97
CA ALA A 22 -0.71 -16.08 3.10
C ALA A 22 0.00 -15.65 4.40
N ALA A 23 1.24 -15.17 4.31
CA ALA A 23 1.97 -14.66 5.45
C ALA A 23 1.33 -13.38 6.00
N ALA A 24 1.01 -12.41 5.13
CA ALA A 24 0.37 -11.16 5.54
C ALA A 24 -0.99 -11.39 6.19
N HIS A 25 -1.82 -12.24 5.57
CA HIS A 25 -3.12 -12.61 6.13
C HIS A 25 -2.99 -13.19 7.55
N ARG A 26 -2.05 -14.10 7.77
CA ARG A 26 -1.78 -14.68 9.10
C ARG A 26 -1.27 -13.64 10.09
N THR A 27 -0.38 -12.74 9.68
CA THR A 27 0.18 -11.69 10.53
C THR A 27 -0.92 -10.82 11.15
N HIS A 28 -1.92 -10.42 10.37
CA HIS A 28 -3.05 -9.63 10.86
C HIS A 28 -4.11 -10.49 11.59
N GLU A 29 -4.30 -11.74 11.19
CA GLU A 29 -5.19 -12.70 11.89
C GLU A 29 -4.70 -12.98 13.33
N GLN A 30 -3.39 -13.14 13.54
CA GLN A 30 -2.81 -13.44 14.85
C GLN A 30 -3.05 -12.35 15.91
N VAL A 31 -3.29 -11.10 15.49
CA VAL A 31 -3.63 -9.98 16.37
C VAL A 31 -5.14 -9.69 16.39
N ASN A 32 -5.95 -10.53 15.73
CA ASN A 32 -7.40 -10.37 15.55
C ASN A 32 -7.78 -9.01 14.94
N GLN A 33 -6.98 -8.50 14.00
CA GLN A 33 -7.32 -7.25 13.34
C GLN A 33 -8.49 -7.46 12.37
N THR A 34 -9.43 -6.54 12.41
CA THR A 34 -10.62 -6.54 11.55
C THR A 34 -10.66 -5.26 10.71
N TYR A 35 -11.24 -5.37 9.52
CA TYR A 35 -11.62 -4.26 8.67
C TYR A 35 -13.11 -3.96 8.83
N ASP A 36 -13.47 -2.68 8.96
CA ASP A 36 -14.86 -2.24 9.22
C ASP A 36 -15.52 -2.96 10.42
N GLN A 37 -14.69 -3.37 11.40
CA GLN A 37 -15.08 -4.11 12.63
C GLN A 37 -15.64 -5.53 12.43
N VAL A 38 -15.96 -5.94 11.20
CA VAL A 38 -16.63 -7.22 10.93
C VAL A 38 -15.88 -8.14 9.96
N ARG A 39 -15.09 -7.59 9.04
CA ARG A 39 -14.33 -8.41 8.06
C ARG A 39 -12.93 -8.70 8.60
N PRO A 40 -12.32 -9.83 8.22
CA PRO A 40 -10.89 -10.02 8.42
C PRO A 40 -10.09 -8.91 7.73
N TYR A 41 -8.99 -8.44 8.34
CA TYR A 41 -8.18 -7.37 7.74
C TYR A 41 -7.59 -7.74 6.37
N SER A 42 -7.40 -9.04 6.11
CA SER A 42 -6.99 -9.56 4.81
C SER A 42 -7.86 -9.09 3.64
N PHE A 43 -9.13 -8.75 3.89
CA PHE A 43 -9.99 -8.15 2.88
C PHE A 43 -9.45 -6.80 2.38
N HIS A 44 -9.00 -5.92 3.27
CA HIS A 44 -8.36 -4.65 2.91
C HIS A 44 -7.04 -4.89 2.18
N LEU A 45 -6.20 -5.80 2.68
CA LEU A 45 -4.92 -6.12 2.05
C LEU A 45 -5.09 -6.60 0.60
N ASP A 46 -6.09 -7.46 0.35
CA ASP A 46 -6.40 -7.94 -1.00
C ASP A 46 -6.86 -6.78 -1.91
N MET A 47 -7.69 -5.86 -1.41
CA MET A 47 -8.12 -4.68 -2.17
C MET A 47 -6.93 -3.77 -2.55
N VAL A 48 -5.98 -3.54 -1.64
CA VAL A 48 -4.78 -2.74 -1.94
C VAL A 48 -3.92 -3.42 -3.00
N VAL A 49 -3.79 -4.75 -2.93
CA VAL A 49 -2.98 -5.52 -3.88
C VAL A 49 -3.65 -5.64 -5.25
N ASP A 50 -4.98 -5.61 -5.33
CA ASP A 50 -5.71 -5.53 -6.61
C ASP A 50 -5.31 -4.27 -7.40
N GLU A 51 -5.07 -3.16 -6.71
CA GLU A 51 -4.53 -1.95 -7.36
C GLU A 51 -3.08 -2.13 -7.84
N VAL A 52 -2.27 -2.91 -7.12
CA VAL A 52 -0.92 -3.28 -7.56
C VAL A 52 -0.96 -4.14 -8.82
N TYR A 53 -1.88 -5.10 -8.90
CA TYR A 53 -2.10 -5.89 -10.11
C TYR A 53 -2.48 -5.02 -11.31
N LYS A 54 -3.31 -4.00 -11.08
CA LYS A 54 -3.81 -3.10 -12.12
C LYS A 54 -2.74 -2.13 -12.62
N TYR A 55 -2.04 -1.47 -11.71
CA TYR A 55 -1.20 -0.30 -12.00
C TYR A 55 0.30 -0.50 -11.76
N GLY A 56 0.74 -1.59 -11.13
CA GLY A 56 2.15 -1.80 -10.76
C GLY A 56 3.12 -1.75 -11.95
N HIS A 57 2.67 -2.15 -13.14
CA HIS A 57 3.45 -2.05 -14.38
C HIS A 57 3.92 -0.63 -14.74
N GLU A 58 3.17 0.39 -14.32
CA GLU A 58 3.50 1.80 -14.55
C GLU A 58 4.62 2.30 -13.64
N VAL A 59 4.86 1.68 -12.48
CA VAL A 59 5.88 2.13 -11.52
C VAL A 59 7.11 1.22 -11.49
N CYS A 60 6.97 -0.09 -11.75
CA CYS A 60 8.10 -1.01 -11.76
C CYS A 60 9.08 -0.69 -12.89
N ALA A 61 10.35 -0.48 -12.54
CA ALA A 61 11.43 -0.22 -13.48
C ALA A 61 11.96 -1.52 -14.10
N GLY A 62 11.93 -2.63 -13.35
CA GLY A 62 12.37 -3.95 -13.80
C GLY A 62 11.80 -5.09 -12.94
N GLU A 63 12.12 -6.32 -13.34
CA GLU A 63 11.66 -7.55 -12.69
C GLU A 63 11.94 -7.58 -11.18
N GLN A 64 13.11 -7.09 -10.78
CA GLN A 64 13.56 -7.09 -9.39
C GLN A 64 12.63 -6.31 -8.45
N ASP A 65 11.79 -5.43 -9.00
CA ASP A 65 10.89 -4.58 -8.24
C ASP A 65 9.54 -5.26 -7.91
N VAL A 66 9.20 -6.34 -8.64
CA VAL A 66 7.87 -6.96 -8.59
C VAL A 66 7.59 -7.56 -7.21
N LEU A 67 8.46 -8.46 -6.73
CA LEU A 67 8.28 -9.07 -5.42
C LEU A 67 8.28 -8.04 -4.26
N PRO A 68 9.23 -7.09 -4.18
CA PRO A 68 9.20 -6.05 -3.16
C PRO A 68 7.93 -5.21 -3.17
N LEU A 69 7.41 -4.84 -4.35
CA LEU A 69 6.21 -4.03 -4.47
C LEU A 69 4.99 -4.75 -3.91
N PHE A 70 4.78 -6.02 -4.30
CA PHE A 70 3.69 -6.83 -3.77
C PHE A 70 3.84 -7.07 -2.26
N PHE A 71 5.06 -7.32 -1.79
CA PHE A 71 5.32 -7.47 -0.36
C PHE A 71 4.98 -6.20 0.40
N GLY A 72 5.46 -5.05 -0.07
CA GLY A 72 5.19 -3.74 0.53
C GLY A 72 3.69 -3.45 0.62
N ALA A 73 2.92 -3.77 -0.41
CA ALA A 73 1.47 -3.62 -0.41
C ALA A 73 0.77 -4.57 0.58
N TYR A 74 1.17 -5.85 0.64
CA TYR A 74 0.59 -6.78 1.61
C TYR A 74 0.93 -6.47 3.06
N PHE A 75 2.12 -5.91 3.32
CA PHE A 75 2.63 -5.66 4.67
C PHE A 75 2.58 -4.20 5.11
N HIS A 76 2.00 -3.28 4.32
CA HIS A 76 2.07 -1.82 4.58
C HIS A 76 1.63 -1.40 6.00
N ASP A 77 0.65 -2.09 6.58
CA ASP A 77 0.14 -1.80 7.93
C ASP A 77 0.73 -2.72 9.03
N SER A 78 1.61 -3.65 8.67
CA SER A 78 2.02 -4.72 9.59
C SER A 78 2.81 -4.23 10.81
N ILE A 79 3.61 -3.17 10.65
CA ILE A 79 4.33 -2.55 11.76
C ILE A 79 3.37 -1.75 12.65
N GLU A 80 2.42 -1.03 12.05
CA GLU A 80 1.46 -0.18 12.77
C GLU A 80 0.46 -1.02 13.57
N ASP A 81 -0.12 -2.05 12.94
CA ASP A 81 -1.29 -2.74 13.46
C ASP A 81 -1.07 -4.21 13.82
N ALA A 82 -0.04 -4.86 13.26
CA ALA A 82 0.21 -6.29 13.43
C ALA A 82 1.47 -6.63 14.22
N ARG A 83 1.93 -5.68 15.06
CA ARG A 83 3.02 -5.85 16.03
C ARG A 83 4.35 -6.32 15.41
N GLN A 84 4.57 -6.06 14.13
CA GLN A 84 5.85 -6.36 13.51
C GLN A 84 6.84 -5.23 13.79
N SER A 85 8.11 -5.57 13.97
CA SER A 85 9.20 -4.60 13.86
C SER A 85 9.73 -4.54 12.44
N TYR A 86 10.48 -3.49 12.09
CA TYR A 86 11.21 -3.41 10.82
C TYR A 86 12.04 -4.68 10.55
N ASN A 87 12.71 -5.21 11.57
CA ASN A 87 13.54 -6.39 11.45
C ASN A 87 12.72 -7.66 11.19
N ASP A 88 11.53 -7.79 11.79
CA ASP A 88 10.64 -8.92 11.54
C ASP A 88 10.14 -8.89 10.08
N VAL A 89 9.75 -7.70 9.60
CA VAL A 89 9.34 -7.47 8.21
C VAL A 89 10.48 -7.84 7.24
N LYS A 90 11.70 -7.34 7.48
CA LYS A 90 12.86 -7.68 6.63
C LYS A 90 13.19 -9.17 6.67
N ALA A 91 13.16 -9.79 7.85
CA ALA A 91 13.43 -11.22 8.01
C ALA A 91 12.40 -12.08 7.27
N LEU A 92 11.13 -11.68 7.28
CA LEU A 92 10.07 -12.35 6.54
C LEU A 92 10.23 -12.14 5.03
N ALA A 93 10.57 -10.94 4.58
CA ALA A 93 10.85 -10.67 3.17
C ALA A 93 11.98 -11.56 2.63
N LEU A 94 13.05 -11.76 3.40
CA LEU A 94 14.18 -12.66 3.06
C LEU A 94 13.77 -14.12 2.84
N THR A 95 12.58 -14.54 3.26
CA THR A 95 12.07 -15.90 2.97
C THR A 95 11.55 -16.04 1.53
N PHE A 96 11.31 -14.93 0.84
CA PHE A 96 10.71 -14.89 -0.51
C PHE A 96 11.63 -14.28 -1.57
N MET A 97 12.64 -13.51 -1.17
CA MET A 97 13.46 -12.72 -2.10
C MET A 97 14.90 -12.54 -1.57
N ASN A 98 15.80 -12.01 -2.40
CA ASN A 98 17.18 -11.74 -2.00
C ASN A 98 17.29 -10.52 -1.06
N ASP A 99 18.49 -10.24 -0.52
CA ASP A 99 18.67 -9.16 0.47
C ASP A 99 18.37 -7.75 -0.06
N GLU A 100 18.72 -7.44 -1.32
CA GLU A 100 18.42 -6.13 -1.92
C GLU A 100 16.91 -5.91 -2.07
N GLN A 101 16.21 -6.95 -2.54
CA GLN A 101 14.75 -6.95 -2.66
C GLN A 101 14.08 -6.89 -1.28
N ALA A 102 14.59 -7.63 -0.30
CA ALA A 102 14.04 -7.64 1.05
C ALA A 102 14.23 -6.29 1.76
N LEU A 103 15.37 -5.63 1.53
CA LEU A 103 15.59 -4.26 1.98
C LEU A 103 14.57 -3.30 1.36
N MET A 104 14.41 -3.35 0.04
CA MET A 104 13.41 -2.52 -0.67
C MET A 104 11.99 -2.74 -0.12
N ALA A 105 11.60 -4.00 0.09
CA ALA A 105 10.29 -4.35 0.65
C ALA A 105 10.09 -3.77 2.06
N ALA A 106 11.10 -3.91 2.93
CA ALA A 106 11.05 -3.38 4.29
C ALA A 106 11.01 -1.85 4.32
N GLU A 107 11.74 -1.17 3.43
CA GLU A 107 11.70 0.30 3.32
C GLU A 107 10.31 0.80 2.90
N ILE A 108 9.64 0.13 1.97
CA ILE A 108 8.25 0.48 1.58
C ILE A 108 7.33 0.40 2.80
N VAL A 109 7.36 -0.72 3.53
CA VAL A 109 6.51 -0.92 4.72
C VAL A 109 6.82 0.13 5.79
N TYR A 110 8.10 0.39 6.04
CA TYR A 110 8.52 1.38 7.03
C TYR A 110 8.07 2.79 6.69
N ALA A 111 8.21 3.21 5.43
CA ALA A 111 7.78 4.52 4.97
C ALA A 111 6.26 4.73 5.10
N LEU A 112 5.48 3.66 5.05
CA LEU A 112 4.02 3.69 5.17
C LEU A 112 3.51 3.58 6.60
N THR A 113 4.38 3.26 7.55
CA THR A 113 4.06 3.18 8.98
C THR A 113 3.94 4.58 9.57
N ASN A 114 2.79 4.89 10.18
CA ASN A 114 2.59 6.21 10.78
C ASN A 114 3.53 6.51 11.96
N GLU A 115 3.78 7.80 12.20
CA GLU A 115 4.47 8.25 13.40
C GLU A 115 3.60 8.07 14.66
N LYS A 116 4.23 8.06 15.83
CA LYS A 116 3.49 8.05 17.10
C LYS A 116 2.79 9.39 17.30
N GLY A 117 1.47 9.36 17.48
CA GLY A 117 0.65 10.56 17.66
C GLY A 117 -0.69 10.24 18.29
N ARG A 118 -1.28 11.23 18.98
CA ARG A 118 -2.60 11.12 19.64
C ARG A 118 -3.73 11.23 18.62
N THR A 119 -3.52 11.99 17.57
CA THR A 119 -4.50 12.24 16.50
C THR A 119 -3.99 11.73 15.16
N ARG A 120 -4.90 11.53 14.19
CA ARG A 120 -4.55 11.16 12.81
C ARG A 120 -3.59 12.17 12.18
N ALA A 121 -3.80 13.46 12.44
CA ALA A 121 -2.94 14.53 11.94
C ALA A 121 -1.54 14.51 12.58
N GLU A 122 -1.43 14.17 13.87
CA GLU A 122 -0.12 13.98 14.51
C GLU A 122 0.62 12.76 13.96
N ARG A 123 -0.12 11.68 13.65
CA ARG A 123 0.43 10.44 13.09
C ARG A 123 0.88 10.57 11.64
N ALA A 124 0.13 11.33 10.84
CA ALA A 124 0.42 11.62 9.44
C ALA A 124 0.93 13.07 9.26
N GLY A 125 2.03 13.39 9.94
CA GLY A 125 2.68 14.71 9.86
C GLY A 125 3.66 14.86 8.68
N GLU A 126 4.36 15.99 8.63
CA GLU A 126 5.31 16.30 7.53
C GLU A 126 6.41 15.24 7.39
N LYS A 127 6.96 14.75 8.51
CA LYS A 127 8.00 13.70 8.50
C LYS A 127 7.50 12.40 7.84
N TYR A 128 6.26 12.01 8.12
CA TYR A 128 5.65 10.82 7.55
C TYR A 128 5.53 10.94 6.02
N PHE A 129 4.97 12.04 5.54
CA PHE A 129 4.83 12.27 4.10
C PHE A 129 6.16 12.50 3.39
N LEU A 130 7.15 13.10 4.06
CA LEU A 130 8.51 13.17 3.52
C LEU A 130 9.11 11.76 3.33
N GLY A 131 8.97 10.88 4.32
CA GLY A 131 9.40 9.48 4.20
C GLY A 131 8.75 8.76 3.01
N ILE A 132 7.44 8.96 2.82
CA ILE A 132 6.73 8.43 1.63
C ILE A 132 7.34 8.97 0.34
N ARG A 133 7.58 10.29 0.22
CA ARG A 133 8.08 10.90 -1.01
C ARG A 133 9.54 10.54 -1.34
N GLU A 134 10.33 10.17 -0.34
CA GLU A 134 11.76 9.81 -0.45
C GLU A 134 12.01 8.30 -0.53
N THR A 135 10.97 7.46 -0.45
CA THR A 135 11.09 6.01 -0.58
C THR A 135 10.48 5.53 -1.90
N PRO A 136 11.25 4.82 -2.76
CA PRO A 136 10.70 4.19 -3.97
C PRO A 136 9.46 3.36 -3.66
N TYR A 137 8.45 3.44 -4.52
CA TYR A 137 7.16 2.74 -4.50
C TYR A 137 6.22 3.10 -3.34
N ALA A 138 6.70 3.72 -2.26
CA ALA A 138 5.83 4.14 -1.16
C ALA A 138 4.71 5.12 -1.59
N PRO A 139 4.94 6.11 -2.48
CA PRO A 139 3.85 6.97 -2.97
C PRO A 139 2.73 6.18 -3.65
N PHE A 140 3.12 5.23 -4.49
CA PHE A 140 2.19 4.37 -5.22
C PHE A 140 1.39 3.45 -4.28
N VAL A 141 2.05 2.77 -3.35
CA VAL A 141 1.35 1.90 -2.38
C VAL A 141 0.45 2.74 -1.47
N LYS A 142 0.83 3.97 -1.11
CA LYS A 142 -0.06 4.86 -0.35
C LYS A 142 -1.29 5.30 -1.14
N LEU A 143 -1.13 5.51 -2.44
CA LEU A 143 -2.26 5.79 -3.34
C LEU A 143 -3.18 4.56 -3.46
N ALA A 144 -2.62 3.35 -3.52
CA ALA A 144 -3.38 2.09 -3.52
C ALA A 144 -4.20 1.90 -2.23
N ASP A 145 -3.58 2.08 -1.07
CA ASP A 145 -4.27 2.11 0.23
C ASP A 145 -5.43 3.12 0.23
N ARG A 146 -5.18 4.33 -0.26
CA ARG A 146 -6.22 5.36 -0.33
C ARG A 146 -7.35 4.99 -1.28
N LEU A 147 -7.06 4.44 -2.45
CA LEU A 147 -8.06 4.06 -3.43
C LEU A 147 -8.94 2.93 -2.91
N ALA A 148 -8.34 1.87 -2.37
CA ALA A 148 -9.06 0.75 -1.75
C ALA A 148 -10.04 1.24 -0.67
N ASN A 149 -9.55 2.06 0.27
CA ASN A 149 -10.35 2.61 1.35
C ASN A 149 -11.46 3.55 0.85
N THR A 150 -11.17 4.39 -0.15
CA THR A 150 -12.16 5.31 -0.71
C THR A 150 -13.24 4.53 -1.44
N THR A 151 -12.88 3.61 -2.32
CA THR A 151 -13.83 2.75 -3.06
C THR A 151 -14.72 1.95 -2.11
N TYR A 152 -14.16 1.37 -1.04
CA TYR A 152 -14.97 0.66 -0.04
C TYR A 152 -15.99 1.60 0.64
N SER A 153 -15.54 2.78 1.07
CA SER A 153 -16.42 3.75 1.76
C SER A 153 -17.57 4.26 0.89
N TYR A 154 -17.41 4.28 -0.44
CA TYR A 154 -18.44 4.72 -1.39
C TYR A 154 -19.38 3.60 -1.83
N THR A 155 -18.92 2.34 -1.83
CA THR A 155 -19.71 1.18 -2.31
C THR A 155 -20.51 0.49 -1.22
N CYS A 156 -20.01 0.50 0.02
CA CYS A 156 -20.67 -0.15 1.16
C CYS A 156 -21.42 0.87 2.03
N CYS A 157 -22.74 0.75 2.11
CA CYS A 157 -23.59 1.66 2.90
C CYS A 157 -23.68 1.21 4.37
N ASN A 158 -22.83 1.74 5.24
CA ASN A 158 -23.04 1.75 6.68
C ASN A 158 -22.73 3.15 7.26
N ALA A 159 -23.15 3.43 8.50
CA ALA A 159 -22.98 4.77 9.10
C ALA A 159 -21.50 5.17 9.27
N LEU A 160 -20.59 4.20 9.46
CA LEU A 160 -19.15 4.45 9.53
C LEU A 160 -18.58 4.89 8.16
N ASN A 161 -19.03 4.25 7.09
CA ASN A 161 -18.61 4.53 5.72
C ASN A 161 -19.07 5.91 5.23
N ALA A 162 -20.26 6.37 5.62
CA ALA A 162 -20.73 7.72 5.32
C ALA A 162 -19.80 8.80 5.89
N ARG A 163 -19.34 8.64 7.14
CA ARG A 163 -18.37 9.55 7.75
C ARG A 163 -17.00 9.49 7.06
N MET A 164 -16.53 8.28 6.71
CA MET A 164 -15.24 8.11 6.04
C MET A 164 -15.24 8.72 4.63
N LYS A 165 -16.37 8.64 3.92
CA LYS A 165 -16.58 9.32 2.63
C LYS A 165 -16.32 10.83 2.72
N ASP A 166 -16.89 11.50 3.72
CA ASP A 166 -16.67 12.94 3.93
C ASP A 166 -15.22 13.27 4.28
N VAL A 167 -14.60 12.45 5.14
CA VAL A 167 -13.17 12.60 5.49
C VAL A 167 -12.30 12.50 4.24
N TYR A 168 -12.45 11.44 3.45
CA TYR A 168 -11.64 11.23 2.25
C TYR A 168 -11.86 12.31 1.20
N ARG A 169 -13.10 12.77 1.02
CA ARG A 169 -13.40 13.91 0.13
C ARG A 169 -12.71 15.19 0.59
N SER A 170 -12.73 15.48 1.88
CA SER A 170 -12.12 16.71 2.42
C SER A 170 -10.59 16.67 2.39
N GLU A 171 -9.97 15.51 2.64
CA GLU A 171 -8.51 15.32 2.64
C GLU A 171 -7.92 15.28 1.21
N PHE A 172 -8.73 14.94 0.19
CA PHE A 172 -8.24 14.59 -1.15
C PHE A 172 -7.27 15.60 -1.79
N PRO A 173 -7.55 16.92 -1.83
CA PRO A 173 -6.65 17.88 -2.47
C PRO A 173 -5.27 17.94 -1.82
N GLN A 174 -5.23 17.81 -0.49
CA GLN A 174 -3.99 17.87 0.28
C GLN A 174 -3.26 16.53 0.25
N PHE A 175 -4.00 15.42 0.22
CA PHE A 175 -3.44 14.07 0.18
C PHE A 175 -2.54 13.84 -1.03
N LEU A 176 -3.03 14.15 -2.25
CA LEU A 176 -2.23 13.95 -3.47
C LEU A 176 -0.95 14.78 -3.43
N ALA A 177 -1.04 16.05 -3.04
CA ALA A 177 0.13 16.91 -2.90
C ALA A 177 1.13 16.36 -1.86
N ALA A 178 0.63 15.78 -0.76
CA ALA A 178 1.46 15.24 0.31
C ALA A 178 2.27 14.01 -0.11
N ILE A 179 1.73 13.15 -0.96
CA ILE A 179 2.43 11.92 -1.42
C ILE A 179 3.17 12.09 -2.76
N THR A 180 2.91 13.16 -3.51
CA THR A 180 3.57 13.40 -4.79
C THR A 180 5.06 13.69 -4.58
N SER A 181 5.90 12.85 -5.15
CA SER A 181 7.36 13.00 -5.08
C SER A 181 7.86 13.99 -6.15
N PRO A 182 8.85 14.85 -5.85
CA PRO A 182 9.50 15.68 -6.86
C PRO A 182 10.53 14.90 -7.70
N HIS A 183 10.82 13.65 -7.35
CA HIS A 183 11.78 12.79 -8.07
C HIS A 183 11.27 12.47 -9.47
N GLY A 184 12.16 12.54 -10.47
CA GLY A 184 11.84 12.19 -11.87
C GLY A 184 11.93 10.70 -12.17
N ASP A 185 12.26 9.86 -11.17
CA ASP A 185 12.36 8.42 -11.31
C ASP A 185 10.96 7.79 -11.20
N LEU A 186 10.64 6.92 -12.16
CA LEU A 186 9.35 6.24 -12.28
C LEU A 186 8.92 5.53 -10.99
N ARG A 187 9.87 5.05 -10.20
CA ARG A 187 9.60 4.31 -8.96
C ARG A 187 8.96 5.19 -7.88
N TYR A 188 9.06 6.51 -7.99
CA TYR A 188 8.42 7.47 -7.08
C TYR A 188 7.12 8.05 -7.64
N SER A 189 6.75 7.66 -8.86
CA SER A 189 5.62 8.25 -9.58
C SER A 189 4.27 7.75 -9.07
N LEU A 190 3.25 8.55 -9.34
CA LEU A 190 1.84 8.17 -9.19
C LEU A 190 1.27 7.88 -10.58
N PRO A 191 0.78 6.66 -10.86
CA PRO A 191 0.08 6.33 -12.10
C PRO A 191 -1.07 7.30 -12.36
N GLN A 192 -1.09 7.94 -13.54
CA GLN A 192 -2.07 9.00 -13.82
C GLN A 192 -3.49 8.43 -13.90
N ASP A 193 -3.65 7.27 -14.51
CA ASP A 193 -4.95 6.59 -14.63
C ASP A 193 -5.53 6.25 -13.25
N MET A 194 -4.67 5.86 -12.30
CA MET A 194 -5.07 5.62 -10.90
C MET A 194 -5.47 6.90 -10.16
N VAL A 195 -4.76 8.00 -10.40
CA VAL A 195 -5.11 9.31 -9.84
C VAL A 195 -6.47 9.77 -10.35
N GLU A 196 -6.75 9.61 -11.65
CA GLU A 196 -8.05 9.95 -12.24
C GLU A 196 -9.17 9.03 -11.74
N GLU A 197 -8.90 7.74 -11.55
CA GLU A 197 -9.86 6.83 -10.93
C GLU A 197 -10.22 7.29 -9.52
N LEU A 198 -9.24 7.60 -8.67
CA LEU A 198 -9.49 8.11 -7.32
C LEU A 198 -10.31 9.42 -7.35
N LYS A 199 -10.00 10.35 -8.26
CA LYS A 199 -10.81 11.58 -8.46
C LYS A 199 -12.26 11.24 -8.77
N SER A 200 -12.49 10.30 -9.69
CA SER A 200 -13.83 9.91 -10.11
C SER A 200 -14.64 9.33 -8.94
N VAL A 201 -14.02 8.49 -8.09
CA VAL A 201 -14.68 7.90 -6.91
C VAL A 201 -15.04 8.99 -5.91
N VAL A 202 -14.12 9.91 -5.60
CA VAL A 202 -14.35 10.99 -4.61
C VAL A 202 -15.46 11.97 -5.05
N GLN A 203 -15.63 12.16 -6.35
CA GLN A 203 -16.63 13.07 -6.93
C GLN A 203 -18.05 12.47 -7.05
N CYS A 204 -18.23 11.17 -6.80
CA CYS A 204 -19.55 10.49 -6.79
C CYS A 204 -20.43 10.81 -5.57
#